data_AF-A0A662S9Y7-F1
#
_entry.id   AF-A0A662S9Y7-F1
#
_cell.length_a   1.000
_cell.length_b   1.000
_cell.length_c   1.000
_cell.angle_alpha   90.00
_cell.angle_beta   90.00
_cell.angle_gamma   90.00
#
_symmetry.space_group_name_H-M   'P 1'
#
loop_
_entity.id
_entity.type
_entity.pdbx_description
1 polymer ?
#
loop_
_entity_poly.entity_id
_entity_poly.type
_entity_poly.pdbx_seq_one_letter_code
_entity_poly.pdbx_strand_id
1 'polypeptide(L)'
;MALVRILYGDELKEFSVPDERLMGIYQVTPPPSRDIDELLEEALDNPIGRELESYKSKKTLIVVNDATRLTPTPKILEHILSRLKGDVDIIVATGTHRAPTEEEYRETILGHLYD
;
A
#
# COMPACT_ATOMS: atom_id res chain seq x y z
N MET A 1 -1.49 -8.00 36.46
CA MET A 1 -2.51 -7.50 35.52
C MET A 1 -1.76 -7.08 34.27
N ALA A 2 -2.12 -7.61 33.10
CA ALA A 2 -1.55 -7.19 31.83
C ALA A 2 -2.40 -6.09 31.21
N LEU A 3 -1.74 -5.10 30.60
CA LEU A 3 -2.40 -4.07 29.80
C LEU A 3 -2.43 -4.53 28.34
N VAL A 4 -3.63 -4.59 27.74
CA VAL A 4 -3.84 -4.98 26.35
C VAL A 4 -4.40 -3.80 25.59
N ARG A 5 -3.90 -3.59 24.36
CA ARG A 5 -4.27 -2.48 23.48
C ARG A 5 -4.83 -3.03 22.18
N ILE A 6 -6.03 -2.58 21.79
CA ILE A 6 -6.69 -3.01 20.55
C ILE A 6 -7.16 -1.78 19.78
N LEU A 7 -6.91 -1.77 18.47
CA LEU A 7 -7.50 -0.78 17.56
C LEU A 7 -9.00 -1.08 17.38
N TYR A 8 -9.83 -0.09 17.66
CA TYR A 8 -11.28 -0.16 17.49
C TYR A 8 -11.77 1.11 16.79
N GLY A 9 -12.04 1.00 15.48
CA GLY A 9 -12.26 2.16 14.64
C GLY A 9 -10.96 2.97 14.49
N ASP A 10 -11.04 4.26 14.79
CA ASP A 10 -9.95 5.22 14.82
C ASP A 10 -9.27 5.34 16.19
N GLU A 11 -9.75 4.62 17.20
CA GLU A 11 -9.25 4.71 18.57
C GLU A 11 -8.46 3.48 19.02
N LEU A 12 -7.41 3.71 19.81
CA LEU A 12 -6.73 2.66 20.55
C LEU A 12 -7.40 2.48 21.90
N LYS A 13 -8.07 1.34 22.09
CA LYS A 13 -8.71 0.98 23.36
C LYS A 13 -7.74 0.19 24.23
N GLU A 14 -7.65 0.60 25.50
CA GLU A 14 -6.83 -0.08 26.50
C GLU A 14 -7.71 -0.79 27.53
N PHE A 15 -7.34 -2.00 27.92
CA PHE A 15 -8.01 -2.75 28.98
C PHE A 15 -7.02 -3.59 29.78
N SER A 16 -7.40 -3.87 31.02
CA SER A 16 -6.59 -4.66 31.94
C SER A 16 -7.13 -6.08 32.07
N VAL A 17 -6.27 -7.07 31.87
CA VAL A 17 -6.60 -8.49 31.99
C VAL A 17 -5.84 -9.08 33.18
N PRO A 18 -6.50 -9.78 34.13
CA PRO A 18 -5.83 -10.51 35.19
C PRO A 18 -4.85 -11.54 34.63
N ASP A 19 -3.64 -11.61 35.19
CA ASP A 19 -2.56 -12.47 34.65
C ASP A 19 -2.97 -13.95 34.68
N GLU A 20 -3.69 -14.37 35.72
CA GLU A 20 -4.27 -15.72 35.87
C GLU A 20 -5.30 -16.10 34.79
N ARG A 21 -5.82 -15.10 34.06
CA ARG A 21 -6.78 -15.27 32.95
C ARG A 21 -6.16 -14.99 31.59
N LEU A 22 -4.87 -14.63 31.55
CA LEU A 22 -4.16 -14.33 30.31
C LEU A 22 -3.35 -15.54 29.86
N MET A 23 -3.76 -16.16 28.75
CA MET A 23 -2.98 -17.23 28.12
C MET A 23 -1.74 -16.68 27.39
N GLY A 24 -1.87 -15.55 26.69
CA GLY A 24 -0.80 -14.92 25.94
C GLY A 24 -1.29 -13.80 25.03
N ILE A 25 -0.35 -13.01 24.52
CA ILE A 25 -0.59 -11.96 23.50
C ILE A 25 0.08 -12.42 22.21
N TYR A 26 -0.70 -12.66 21.16
CA TYR A 26 -0.22 -13.11 19.85
C TYR A 26 -0.26 -11.94 18.88
N GLN A 27 0.90 -11.56 18.33
CA GLN A 27 1.04 -10.44 17.41
C GLN A 27 2.03 -10.75 16.30
N VAL A 28 1.88 -10.05 15.18
CA VAL A 28 2.85 -10.12 14.08
C VAL A 28 4.10 -9.36 14.50
N THR A 29 5.28 -9.94 14.29
CA THR A 29 6.55 -9.21 14.39
C THR A 29 6.69 -8.38 13.12
N PRO A 30 6.62 -7.03 13.19
CA PRO A 30 6.82 -6.22 12.00
C PRO A 30 8.27 -6.37 11.52
N PRO A 31 8.51 -6.31 10.20
CA PRO A 31 9.87 -6.22 9.69
C PRO A 31 10.55 -4.92 10.17
N PRO A 32 11.89 -4.84 10.13
CA PRO A 32 12.58 -3.59 10.40
C PRO A 32 12.06 -2.46 9.51
N SER A 33 11.89 -1.28 10.09
CA SER A 33 11.54 -0.08 9.33
C SER A 33 12.67 0.25 8.37
N ARG A 34 12.32 0.53 7.12
CA ARG A 34 13.23 1.01 6.08
C ARG A 34 12.60 2.22 5.39
N ASP A 35 13.43 3.05 4.78
CA ASP A 35 12.96 4.12 3.93
C ASP A 35 12.22 3.54 2.72
N ILE A 36 11.05 4.12 2.40
CA ILE A 36 10.18 3.60 1.35
C ILE A 36 10.74 3.87 -0.05
N ASP A 37 11.37 5.03 -0.26
CA ASP A 37 11.97 5.38 -1.54
C ASP A 37 13.14 4.43 -1.84
N GLU A 38 14.03 4.22 -0.88
CA GLU A 38 15.15 3.28 -1.02
C GLU A 38 14.67 1.85 -1.29
N LEU A 39 13.61 1.41 -0.61
CA LEU A 39 13.02 0.09 -0.81
C LEU A 39 12.44 -0.10 -2.22
N LEU A 40 11.75 0.91 -2.74
CA LEU A 40 11.12 0.86 -4.06
C LEU A 40 12.17 0.90 -5.17
N GLU A 41 13.19 1.76 -5.04
CA GLU A 41 14.30 1.80 -5.99
C GLU A 41 15.09 0.48 -5.97
N GLU A 42 15.43 -0.07 -4.80
CA GLU A 42 16.12 -1.37 -4.70
C GLU A 42 15.32 -2.48 -5.40
N ALA A 43 14.00 -2.51 -5.18
CA ALA A 43 13.12 -3.52 -5.78
C ALA A 43 13.01 -3.39 -7.30
N LEU A 44 12.98 -2.16 -7.82
CA LEU A 44 12.91 -1.90 -9.27
C LEU A 44 14.26 -2.15 -9.96
N ASP A 45 15.38 -1.88 -9.29
CA ASP A 45 16.73 -2.16 -9.78
C ASP A 45 17.10 -3.65 -9.73
N ASN A 46 16.47 -4.43 -8.85
CA ASN A 46 16.74 -5.86 -8.67
C ASN A 46 15.47 -6.71 -8.87
N PRO A 47 14.85 -6.67 -10.06
CA PRO A 47 13.60 -7.37 -10.30
C PRO A 47 13.81 -8.89 -10.27
N ILE A 48 12.85 -9.61 -9.71
CA ILE A 48 12.77 -11.06 -9.88
C ILE A 48 12.29 -11.33 -11.31
N GLY A 49 13.24 -11.52 -12.22
CA GLY A 49 12.97 -11.77 -13.64
C GLY A 49 13.50 -10.64 -14.52
N ARG A 50 12.60 -9.81 -15.05
CA ARG A 50 12.93 -8.83 -16.08
C ARG A 50 12.70 -7.41 -15.58
N GLU A 51 13.62 -6.51 -15.93
CA GLU A 51 13.53 -5.06 -15.71
C GLU A 51 12.34 -4.44 -16.42
N LEU A 52 11.70 -3.48 -15.75
CA LEU A 52 10.54 -2.77 -16.27
C LEU A 52 10.85 -2.01 -17.57
N GLU A 53 12.03 -1.41 -17.64
CA GLU A 53 12.53 -0.58 -18.74
C GLU A 53 12.82 -1.38 -20.01
N SER A 54 13.01 -2.69 -19.87
CA SER A 54 13.25 -3.58 -21.00
C SER A 54 11.98 -3.82 -21.86
N TYR A 55 10.80 -3.52 -21.32
CA TYR A 55 9.53 -3.58 -22.05
C TYR A 55 9.40 -2.38 -22.98
N LYS A 56 9.45 -2.62 -24.29
CA LYS A 56 9.25 -1.60 -25.32
C LYS A 56 7.77 -1.44 -25.63
N SER A 57 7.07 -0.63 -24.84
CA SER A 57 5.64 -0.33 -25.02
C SER A 57 5.46 1.11 -25.50
N LYS A 58 4.51 1.32 -26.42
CA LYS A 58 4.03 2.67 -26.77
C LYS A 58 2.92 3.14 -25.82
N LYS A 59 2.20 2.18 -25.26
CA LYS A 59 1.08 2.39 -24.34
C LYS A 59 1.09 1.30 -23.28
N THR A 60 0.97 1.70 -22.01
CA THR A 60 0.99 0.82 -20.84
C THR A 60 -0.27 1.07 -20.01
N LEU A 61 -0.92 0.00 -19.55
CA LEU A 61 -2.00 0.08 -18.58
C LEU A 61 -1.49 -0.41 -17.22
N ILE A 62 -1.57 0.45 -16.21
CA ILE A 62 -1.23 0.10 -14.83
C ILE A 62 -2.52 -0.19 -14.06
N VAL A 63 -2.57 -1.34 -13.41
CA VAL A 63 -3.68 -1.73 -12.54
C VAL A 63 -3.29 -1.40 -11.10
N VAL A 64 -4.10 -0.58 -10.42
CA VAL A 64 -3.89 -0.20 -9.02
C VAL A 64 -5.02 -0.71 -8.13
N ASN A 65 -4.74 -0.86 -6.84
CA ASN A 65 -5.75 -1.26 -5.86
C ASN A 65 -6.81 -0.16 -5.65
N ASP A 66 -8.00 -0.56 -5.21
CA ASP A 66 -9.04 0.39 -4.78
C ASP A 66 -8.79 0.94 -3.36
N ALA A 67 -9.68 1.82 -2.91
CA ALA A 67 -9.60 2.51 -1.63
C ALA A 67 -9.69 1.58 -0.40
N THR A 68 -10.07 0.31 -0.57
CA THR A 68 -10.14 -0.67 0.52
C THR A 68 -8.79 -1.33 0.81
N ARG A 69 -7.71 -0.86 0.17
CA ARG A 69 -6.34 -1.33 0.37
C ARG A 69 -5.45 -0.18 0.82
N LEU A 70 -4.74 -0.40 1.91
CA LEU A 70 -3.73 0.54 2.44
C LEU A 70 -2.41 0.48 1.65
N THR A 71 -2.51 0.35 0.34
CA THR A 71 -1.33 0.36 -0.54
C THR A 71 -0.89 1.81 -0.72
N PRO A 72 0.40 2.15 -0.53
CA PRO A 72 0.92 3.49 -0.78
C PRO A 72 1.08 3.73 -2.29
N THR A 73 -0.04 3.62 -3.01
CA THR A 73 -0.12 3.65 -4.48
C THR A 73 0.51 4.89 -5.08
N PRO A 74 0.31 6.13 -4.57
CA PRO A 74 0.93 7.32 -5.16
C PRO A 74 2.46 7.21 -5.16
N LYS A 75 3.03 6.78 -4.03
CA LYS A 75 4.47 6.60 -3.88
C LYS A 75 5.01 5.56 -4.85
N ILE A 76 4.38 4.38 -4.91
CA ILE A 76 4.78 3.31 -5.83
C ILE A 76 4.71 3.79 -7.29
N LEU A 77 3.66 4.52 -7.65
CA LEU A 77 3.49 5.05 -9.00
C LEU A 77 4.56 6.09 -9.35
N GLU A 78 4.98 6.98 -8.45
CA GLU A 78 6.08 7.93 -8.71
C GLU A 78 7.33 7.21 -9.27
N HIS A 79 7.75 6.12 -8.61
CA HIS A 79 8.93 5.35 -9.02
C HIS A 79 8.71 4.52 -10.29
N ILE A 80 7.50 4.00 -10.51
CA ILE A 80 7.18 3.25 -11.73
C ILE A 80 7.11 4.18 -12.94
N LEU A 81 6.42 5.32 -12.81
CA LEU A 81 6.20 6.26 -13.90
C LEU A 81 7.50 6.93 -14.35
N SER A 82 8.46 7.14 -13.45
CA SER A 82 9.78 7.68 -13.80
C SER A 82 10.61 6.75 -14.72
N ARG A 83 10.33 5.44 -14.68
CA ARG A 83 11.01 4.40 -15.46
C ARG A 83 10.30 4.04 -16.77
N LEU A 84 8.99 4.30 -16.85
CA LEU A 84 8.19 4.02 -18.04
C LEU A 84 8.34 5.10 -19.12
N LYS A 85 8.11 4.68 -20.38
CA LYS A 85 8.07 5.57 -21.55
C LYS A 85 6.77 5.35 -22.31
N GLY A 86 6.28 6.41 -22.96
CA GLY A 86 5.05 6.37 -23.74
C GLY A 86 3.81 6.69 -22.92
N ASP A 87 2.64 6.40 -23.49
CA ASP A 87 1.36 6.72 -22.85
C ASP A 87 1.06 5.74 -21.73
N VAL A 88 0.55 6.26 -20.61
CA VAL A 88 0.16 5.44 -19.46
C VAL A 88 -1.31 5.69 -19.14
N ASP A 89 -2.09 4.62 -19.12
CA ASP A 89 -3.43 4.60 -18.54
C ASP A 89 -3.37 3.95 -17.16
N ILE A 90 -4.21 4.40 -16.23
CA ILE A 90 -4.37 3.78 -14.92
C ILE A 90 -5.80 3.27 -14.78
N ILE A 91 -5.95 2.04 -14.29
CA ILE A 91 -7.25 1.46 -13.94
C ILE A 91 -7.26 1.02 -12.48
N VAL A 92 -8.32 1.38 -11.76
CA VAL A 92 -8.55 0.93 -10.39
C VAL A 92 -9.26 -0.41 -10.40
N ALA A 93 -8.65 -1.43 -9.80
CA ALA A 93 -9.20 -2.78 -9.68
C ALA A 93 -10.17 -2.89 -8.50
N THR A 94 -11.41 -2.45 -8.70
CA THR A 94 -12.47 -2.52 -7.68
C THR A 94 -13.02 -3.93 -7.46
N GLY A 95 -12.88 -4.83 -8.44
CA GLY A 95 -13.47 -6.16 -8.37
C GLY A 95 -14.99 -6.09 -8.18
N THR A 96 -15.50 -6.65 -7.07
CA THR A 96 -16.94 -6.61 -6.72
C THR A 96 -17.33 -5.40 -5.87
N HIS A 97 -16.38 -4.56 -5.48
CA HIS A 97 -16.67 -3.35 -4.70
C HIS A 97 -17.33 -2.27 -5.56
N ARG A 98 -17.92 -1.29 -4.89
CA ARG A 98 -18.41 -0.08 -5.56
C ARG A 98 -17.25 0.69 -6.19
N ALA A 99 -17.58 1.55 -7.17
CA ALA A 99 -16.62 2.51 -7.70
C ALA A 99 -16.10 3.44 -6.58
N PRO A 100 -14.84 3.90 -6.66
CA PRO A 100 -14.30 4.88 -5.71
C PRO A 100 -15.02 6.22 -5.84
N THR A 101 -15.10 6.95 -4.73
CA THR A 101 -15.52 8.36 -4.74
C THR A 101 -14.36 9.25 -5.19
N GLU A 102 -14.67 10.50 -5.57
CA GLU A 102 -13.63 11.51 -5.89
C GLU A 102 -12.64 11.73 -4.74
N GLU A 103 -13.13 11.71 -3.50
CA GLU A 103 -12.31 11.81 -2.30
C GLU A 103 -11.37 10.61 -2.15
N GLU A 104 -11.86 9.39 -2.39
CA GLU A 104 -11.04 8.19 -2.35
C GLU A 104 -9.96 8.16 -3.43
N TYR A 105 -10.26 8.67 -4.64
CA TYR A 105 -9.25 8.87 -5.66
C TYR A 105 -8.14 9.83 -5.20
N ARG A 106 -8.53 10.96 -4.60
CA ARG A 106 -7.60 12.03 -4.18
C ARG A 106 -6.81 11.69 -2.93
N GLU A 107 -7.39 10.99 -1.97
CA GLU A 107 -6.80 10.82 -0.64
C GLU A 107 -6.18 9.44 -0.43
N THR A 108 -6.73 8.40 -1.07
CA THR A 108 -6.32 7.01 -0.80
C THR A 108 -5.61 6.36 -1.98
N ILE A 109 -6.14 6.53 -3.21
CA ILE A 109 -5.66 5.76 -4.36
C ILE A 109 -4.54 6.50 -5.10
N LEU A 110 -4.79 7.71 -5.60
CA LEU A 110 -3.87 8.42 -6.49
C LEU A 110 -3.17 9.61 -5.83
N GLY A 111 -3.72 10.13 -4.74
CA GLY A 111 -3.00 11.16 -3.98
C GLY A 111 -2.74 12.40 -4.83
N HIS A 112 -1.51 12.89 -4.74
CA HIS A 112 -1.02 14.01 -5.53
C HIS A 112 -0.91 13.73 -7.04
N LEU A 113 -1.09 12.48 -7.50
CA LEU A 113 -1.06 12.12 -8.92
C LEU A 113 -2.44 12.24 -9.59
N TYR A 114 -3.48 12.63 -8.85
CA TYR A 114 -4.84 12.75 -9.41
C TYR A 114 -5.09 14.08 -10.15
N ASP A 115 -4.34 15.14 -9.82
CA ASP A 115 -4.45 16.47 -10.41
C ASP A 115 -3.36 16.75 -11.45
#